data_AF-A0A7R8VYP7-F1
#
_entry.id   AF-A0A7R8VYP7-F1
#
_cell.length_a   1.000
_cell.length_b   1.000
_cell.length_c   1.000
_cell.angle_alpha   90.00
_cell.angle_beta   90.00
_cell.angle_gamma   90.00
#
_symmetry.space_group_name_H-M   'P 1'
#
loop_
_entity.id
_entity.type
_entity.pdbx_description
1 polymer ?
#
loop_
_entity_poly.entity_id
_entity_poly.type
_entity_poly.pdbx_seq_one_letter_code
_entity_poly.pdbx_strand_id
1 'polypeptide(L)'
;MADPVKDVFCPSDPVKDIVAVTHFMDCSIIYGSSKQQTDSLREWKGGRLRMEYRHGKGFPPSSTNKSSICDQSRRLVTSQHYSVISDSRVNQNPQLTILHVVLIREHNRVAGHLNKLNPHWDDNKLFHEARKIVIAEHQHISYYEWLPIFL
;
A
#
# COMPACT_ATOMS: atom_id res chain seq x y z
N MET A 1 -30.41 -8.91 46.63
CA MET A 1 -29.97 -7.76 45.81
C MET A 1 -28.69 -8.23 45.14
N ALA A 2 -28.76 -8.63 43.87
CA ALA A 2 -27.65 -9.27 43.16
C ALA A 2 -26.78 -8.19 42.51
N ASP A 3 -25.47 -8.24 42.74
CA ASP A 3 -24.49 -7.33 42.13
C ASP A 3 -24.47 -7.51 40.60
N PRO A 4 -24.70 -6.44 39.81
CA PRO A 4 -24.67 -6.50 38.37
C PRO A 4 -23.29 -6.10 37.86
N VAL A 5 -22.21 -6.72 38.34
CA VAL A 5 -20.91 -6.63 37.68
C VAL A 5 -20.69 -7.95 36.96
N LYS A 6 -21.32 -8.03 35.78
CA LYS A 6 -21.08 -9.10 34.81
C LYS A 6 -19.58 -9.26 34.62
N ASP A 7 -19.15 -10.51 34.72
CA ASP A 7 -17.81 -11.01 34.46
C ASP A 7 -17.13 -10.24 33.32
N VAL A 8 -16.27 -9.29 33.69
CA VAL A 8 -15.27 -8.77 32.76
C VAL A 8 -14.29 -9.93 32.60
N PHE A 9 -14.40 -10.64 31.48
CA PHE A 9 -13.43 -11.63 31.07
C PHE A 9 -12.08 -10.91 30.87
N CYS A 10 -11.31 -10.81 31.94
CA CYS A 10 -9.94 -10.33 31.90
C CYS A 10 -9.07 -11.56 31.60
N PRO A 11 -8.47 -11.66 30.41
CA PRO A 11 -7.55 -12.75 30.13
C PRO A 11 -6.41 -12.67 31.15
N SER A 12 -6.04 -13.81 31.73
CA SER A 12 -4.89 -13.94 32.65
C SER A 12 -3.56 -13.61 31.97
N ASP A 13 -3.55 -13.54 30.64
CA ASP A 13 -2.38 -13.21 29.85
C ASP A 13 -2.16 -11.69 29.80
N PRO A 14 -0.90 -11.23 29.82
CA PRO A 14 -0.59 -9.83 29.65
C PRO A 14 -1.09 -9.35 28.29
N VAL A 15 -1.64 -8.12 28.28
CA VAL A 15 -2.11 -7.46 27.06
C VAL A 15 -0.95 -7.34 26.07
N LYS A 16 -1.20 -7.73 24.82
CA LYS A 16 -0.24 -7.64 23.71
C LYS A 16 -0.82 -6.77 22.61
N ASP A 17 0.03 -5.93 22.03
CA ASP A 17 -0.33 -5.15 20.85
C ASP A 17 -0.47 -6.04 19.62
N ILE A 18 -1.32 -5.60 18.69
CA ILE A 18 -1.58 -6.29 17.43
C ILE A 18 -0.85 -5.57 16.31
N VAL A 19 -0.07 -6.30 15.53
CA VAL A 19 0.58 -5.79 14.30
C VAL A 19 -0.29 -6.18 13.10
N ALA A 20 -0.86 -5.18 12.42
CA ALA A 20 -1.76 -5.36 11.28
C ALA A 20 -1.05 -5.47 9.92
N VAL A 21 0.27 -5.37 9.89
CA VAL A 21 1.11 -5.44 8.68
C VAL A 21 2.01 -6.66 8.69
N THR A 22 2.45 -7.09 7.52
CA THR A 22 3.48 -8.14 7.42
C THR A 22 4.80 -7.64 8.03
N HIS A 23 5.51 -8.52 8.76
CA HIS A 23 6.79 -8.16 9.36
C HIS A 23 7.95 -8.16 8.34
N PHE A 24 7.73 -8.74 7.16
CA PHE A 24 8.76 -8.88 6.12
C PHE A 24 8.90 -7.56 5.36
N MET A 25 10.08 -7.32 4.80
CA MET A 25 10.30 -6.24 3.84
C MET A 25 9.79 -6.65 2.46
N ASP A 26 8.47 -6.78 2.31
CA ASP A 26 7.77 -7.36 1.15
C ASP A 26 6.93 -6.33 0.37
N CYS A 27 7.20 -5.04 0.60
CA CYS A 27 6.45 -3.92 0.04
C CYS A 27 4.93 -4.00 0.32
N SER A 28 4.51 -4.58 1.45
CA SER A 28 3.10 -4.56 1.89
C SER A 28 2.50 -3.15 1.99
N ILE A 29 3.34 -2.11 2.08
CA ILE A 29 2.94 -0.71 1.96
C ILE A 29 2.20 -0.38 0.64
N ILE A 30 2.49 -1.09 -0.46
CA ILE A 30 1.79 -0.93 -1.75
C ILE A 30 0.97 -2.16 -2.17
N TYR A 31 1.32 -3.36 -1.71
CA TYR A 31 0.61 -4.59 -2.07
C TYR A 31 -0.43 -5.03 -1.05
N GLY A 32 -0.37 -4.50 0.17
CA GLY A 32 -1.19 -4.90 1.29
C GLY A 32 -0.79 -6.19 1.97
N SER A 33 -1.37 -6.38 3.16
CA SER A 33 -1.05 -7.47 4.08
C SER A 33 -2.06 -8.61 4.02
N SER A 34 -3.12 -8.48 3.22
CA SER A 34 -4.08 -9.54 2.96
C SER A 34 -4.39 -9.66 1.47
N LYS A 35 -4.78 -10.86 1.02
CA LYS A 35 -5.16 -11.10 -0.38
C LYS A 35 -6.30 -10.18 -0.83
N GLN A 36 -7.29 -9.95 0.05
CA GLN A 36 -8.40 -9.04 -0.23
C GLN A 36 -7.92 -7.61 -0.50
N GLN A 37 -6.98 -7.11 0.31
CA GLN A 37 -6.37 -5.79 0.07
C GLN A 37 -5.64 -5.78 -1.28
N THR A 38 -4.75 -6.75 -1.51
CA THR A 38 -3.99 -6.85 -2.77
C THR A 38 -4.92 -6.86 -3.98
N ASP A 39 -5.97 -7.69 -3.96
CA ASP A 39 -6.92 -7.85 -5.06
C ASP A 39 -7.69 -6.55 -5.36
N SER A 40 -8.02 -5.75 -4.34
CA SER A 40 -8.72 -4.46 -4.50
C SER A 40 -7.83 -3.36 -5.11
N LEU A 41 -6.51 -3.50 -4.98
CA LEU A 41 -5.51 -2.56 -5.50
C LEU A 41 -5.09 -2.87 -6.94
N ARG A 42 -5.37 -4.08 -7.43
CA ARG A 42 -5.01 -4.53 -8.78
C ARG A 42 -5.93 -3.95 -9.85
N GLU A 43 -5.35 -3.62 -11.00
CA GLU A 43 -6.08 -3.23 -12.22
C GLU A 43 -6.70 -4.46 -12.90
N TRP A 44 -6.19 -5.67 -12.60
CA TRP A 44 -6.56 -6.93 -13.27
C TRP A 44 -6.36 -6.90 -14.78
N LYS A 45 -5.40 -6.07 -15.22
CA LYS A 45 -5.01 -5.91 -16.61
C LYS A 45 -3.50 -5.71 -16.71
N GLY A 46 -2.83 -6.60 -17.44
CA GLY A 46 -1.38 -6.52 -17.70
C GLY A 46 -0.49 -6.64 -16.46
N GLY A 47 -1.01 -7.25 -15.39
CA GLY A 47 -0.34 -7.41 -14.10
C GLY A 47 -0.16 -6.12 -13.32
N ARG A 48 -1.01 -5.11 -13.54
CA ARG A 48 -0.81 -3.74 -13.03
C ARG A 48 -1.55 -3.46 -11.73
N LEU A 49 -1.05 -2.49 -10.99
CA LEU A 49 -1.75 -1.80 -9.91
C LEU A 49 -2.57 -0.63 -10.46
N ARG A 50 -3.74 -0.36 -9.87
CA ARG A 50 -4.63 0.72 -10.29
C ARG A 50 -3.94 2.08 -10.15
N MET A 51 -4.09 2.92 -11.16
CA MET A 51 -3.70 4.33 -11.13
C MET A 51 -4.74 5.21 -11.82
N GLU A 52 -4.85 6.45 -11.36
CA GLU A 52 -5.55 7.55 -12.02
C GLU A 52 -4.54 8.49 -12.68
N TYR A 53 -4.81 8.90 -13.92
CA TYR A 53 -3.94 9.84 -14.63
C TYR A 53 -4.47 11.26 -14.48
N ARG A 54 -3.64 12.15 -13.92
CA ARG A 54 -3.93 13.57 -13.75
C ARG A 54 -2.80 14.37 -14.39
N HIS A 55 -3.13 15.23 -15.36
CA HIS A 55 -2.14 16.00 -16.13
C HIS A 55 -1.01 15.11 -16.71
N GLY A 56 -1.36 13.94 -17.26
CA GLY A 56 -0.41 12.98 -17.83
C GLY A 56 0.44 12.20 -16.81
N LYS A 57 0.29 12.45 -15.51
CA LYS A 57 1.02 11.76 -14.44
C LYS A 57 0.11 10.75 -13.73
N GLY A 58 0.60 9.53 -13.54
CA GLY A 58 -0.13 8.47 -12.84
C GLY A 58 -0.04 8.61 -11.32
N PHE A 59 -1.16 8.62 -10.62
CA PHE A 59 -1.26 8.67 -9.16
C PHE A 59 -2.11 7.50 -8.66
N PRO A 60 -1.99 7.12 -7.38
CA PRO A 60 -2.96 6.22 -6.77
C PRO A 60 -4.40 6.73 -6.94
N PRO A 61 -5.39 5.84 -6.98
CA PRO A 61 -6.80 6.21 -7.05
C PRO A 61 -7.17 7.18 -5.92
N SER A 62 -8.06 8.12 -6.21
CA SER A 62 -8.56 9.03 -5.18
C SER A 62 -9.71 8.43 -4.39
N SER A 63 -9.74 8.68 -3.08
CA SER A 63 -10.89 8.33 -2.26
C SER A 63 -12.10 9.17 -2.66
N THR A 64 -13.24 8.49 -2.84
CA THR A 64 -14.55 9.13 -2.99
C THR A 64 -15.05 9.69 -1.66
N ASN A 65 -14.68 9.07 -0.53
CA ASN A 65 -15.00 9.52 0.83
C ASN A 65 -13.85 10.38 1.37
N LYS A 66 -13.98 11.70 1.17
CA LYS A 66 -12.99 12.71 1.58
C LYS A 66 -12.99 13.00 3.09
N SER A 67 -14.05 12.60 3.81
CA SER A 67 -14.28 12.93 5.22
C SER A 67 -13.67 11.94 6.23
N SER A 68 -13.32 10.71 5.82
CA SER A 68 -12.84 9.67 6.75
C SER A 68 -11.31 9.49 6.78
N ILE A 69 -10.59 10.08 5.83
CA ILE A 69 -9.13 9.86 5.67
C ILE A 69 -8.30 11.02 6.22
N CYS A 70 -8.87 12.22 6.30
CA CYS A 70 -8.30 13.31 7.08
C CYS A 70 -9.44 14.21 7.59
N ASP A 71 -9.45 14.46 8.89
CA ASP A 71 -10.41 15.36 9.54
C ASP A 71 -9.83 16.77 9.67
N GLN A 72 -9.01 17.20 8.69
CA GLN A 72 -8.36 18.49 8.75
C GLN A 72 -9.26 19.56 8.11
N SER A 73 -10.12 20.11 8.96
CA SER A 73 -10.71 21.45 8.87
C SER A 73 -11.21 21.90 7.50
N ARG A 74 -12.52 21.71 7.29
CA ARG A 74 -13.55 22.49 6.57
C ARG A 74 -13.24 23.90 5.99
N ARG A 75 -12.06 24.22 5.47
CA ARG A 75 -11.76 25.53 4.85
C ARG A 75 -10.81 25.39 3.65
N LEU A 76 -11.40 25.56 2.46
CA LEU A 76 -10.81 26.21 1.28
C LEU A 76 -9.95 25.42 0.27
N VAL A 77 -10.12 24.11 0.07
CA VAL A 77 -9.60 23.46 -1.16
C VAL A 77 -10.61 22.46 -1.73
N THR A 78 -11.34 22.86 -2.77
CA THR A 78 -12.32 22.04 -3.51
C THR A 78 -11.71 20.86 -4.27
N SER A 79 -10.38 20.66 -4.21
CA SER A 79 -9.61 19.72 -5.02
C SER A 79 -8.68 18.79 -4.22
N GLN A 80 -9.00 18.48 -2.95
CA GLN A 80 -8.14 17.56 -2.18
C GLN A 80 -8.32 16.12 -2.67
N HIS A 81 -7.26 15.56 -3.26
CA HIS A 81 -7.21 14.19 -3.72
C HIS A 81 -6.48 13.31 -2.71
N TYR A 82 -7.23 12.52 -1.95
CA TYR A 82 -6.66 11.56 -1.00
C TYR A 82 -6.31 10.27 -1.73
N SER A 83 -5.04 9.88 -1.68
CA SER A 83 -4.59 8.62 -2.29
C SER A 83 -5.16 7.43 -1.51
N VAL A 84 -5.69 6.45 -2.23
CA VAL A 84 -6.12 5.16 -1.69
C VAL A 84 -5.11 4.10 -2.14
N ILE A 85 -4.39 3.57 -1.17
CA ILE A 85 -3.48 2.42 -1.32
C ILE A 85 -3.66 1.48 -0.12
N SER A 86 -2.79 0.49 0.06
CA SER A 86 -2.90 -0.39 1.22
C SER A 86 -2.56 0.26 2.56
N ASP A 87 -1.54 1.11 2.62
CA ASP A 87 -1.14 1.78 3.86
C ASP A 87 -2.06 2.97 4.14
N SER A 88 -2.77 2.95 5.27
CA SER A 88 -3.69 4.01 5.67
C SER A 88 -3.02 5.36 5.93
N ARG A 89 -1.70 5.35 6.15
CA ARG A 89 -0.88 6.53 6.45
C ARG A 89 -0.34 7.21 5.19
N VAL A 90 -0.68 6.73 4.00
CA VAL A 90 -0.19 7.28 2.72
C VAL A 90 -0.32 8.79 2.60
N ASN A 91 -1.34 9.39 3.21
CA ASN A 91 -1.64 10.82 3.14
C ASN A 91 -1.10 11.62 4.35
N GLN A 92 -0.27 11.03 5.22
CA GLN A 92 0.26 11.69 6.42
C GLN A 92 1.17 12.87 6.09
N ASN A 93 2.01 12.73 5.07
CA ASN A 93 2.85 13.79 4.53
C ASN A 93 3.15 13.54 3.05
N PRO A 94 3.39 14.60 2.25
CA PRO A 94 3.58 14.45 0.81
C PRO A 94 4.82 13.63 0.43
N GLN A 95 5.90 13.66 1.23
CA GLN A 95 7.10 12.87 0.97
C GLN A 95 6.80 11.36 0.99
N LEU A 96 6.05 10.90 2.00
CA LEU A 96 5.59 9.53 2.10
C LEU A 96 4.66 9.16 0.94
N THR A 97 3.72 10.04 0.56
CA THR A 97 2.85 9.80 -0.59
C THR A 97 3.66 9.61 -1.88
N ILE A 98 4.69 10.43 -2.09
CA ILE A 98 5.56 10.36 -3.28
C ILE A 98 6.30 9.02 -3.33
N LEU A 99 6.82 8.51 -2.20
CA LEU A 99 7.48 7.20 -2.16
C LEU A 99 6.55 6.08 -2.61
N HIS A 100 5.29 6.07 -2.14
CA HIS A 100 4.30 5.10 -2.58
C HIS A 100 4.00 5.24 -4.08
N VAL A 101 3.86 6.46 -4.59
CA VAL A 101 3.62 6.72 -6.02
C VAL A 101 4.77 6.17 -6.86
N VAL A 102 6.02 6.37 -6.43
CA VAL A 102 7.21 5.87 -7.14
C VAL A 102 7.18 4.34 -7.20
N LEU A 103 6.95 3.66 -6.08
CA LEU A 103 6.91 2.19 -6.05
C LEU A 103 5.77 1.60 -6.90
N ILE A 104 4.59 2.22 -6.90
CA ILE A 104 3.46 1.78 -7.74
C ILE A 104 3.76 1.98 -9.22
N ARG A 105 4.38 3.11 -9.58
CA ARG A 105 4.82 3.36 -10.96
C ARG A 105 5.89 2.37 -11.38
N GLU A 106 6.81 2.04 -10.48
CA GLU A 106 7.87 1.07 -10.74
C GLU A 106 7.29 -0.32 -10.99
N HIS A 107 6.35 -0.78 -10.16
CA HIS A 107 5.60 -2.01 -10.41
C HIS A 107 4.95 -2.00 -11.81
N ASN A 108 4.24 -0.94 -12.16
CA ASN A 108 3.58 -0.83 -13.47
C ASN A 108 4.55 -0.72 -14.64
N ARG A 109 5.77 -0.19 -14.41
CA ARG A 109 6.87 -0.16 -15.37
C ARG A 109 7.42 -1.56 -15.58
N VAL A 110 7.74 -2.29 -14.52
CA VAL A 110 8.24 -3.66 -14.56
C VAL A 110 7.23 -4.60 -15.23
N ALA A 111 5.97 -4.57 -14.79
CA ALA A 111 4.89 -5.38 -15.39
C ALA A 111 4.74 -5.12 -16.90
N GLY A 112 4.83 -3.84 -17.32
CA GLY A 112 4.79 -3.47 -18.73
C GLY A 112 5.98 -4.00 -19.54
N HIS A 113 7.18 -4.03 -18.98
CA HIS A 113 8.34 -4.66 -19.63
C HIS A 113 8.21 -6.18 -19.68
N LEU A 114 7.80 -6.82 -18.58
CA LEU A 114 7.58 -8.27 -18.53
C LEU A 114 6.52 -8.72 -19.54
N ASN A 115 5.45 -7.96 -19.73
CA ASN A 115 4.41 -8.27 -20.72
C ASN A 115 4.93 -8.19 -22.16
N LYS A 116 5.81 -7.22 -22.46
CA LYS A 116 6.46 -7.13 -23.79
C LYS A 116 7.42 -8.29 -24.05
N LEU A 117 8.19 -8.68 -23.03
CA LEU A 117 9.14 -9.79 -23.11
C LEU A 117 8.45 -11.16 -23.14
N ASN A 118 7.33 -11.29 -22.42
CA ASN A 118 6.57 -12.53 -22.27
C ASN A 118 5.09 -12.31 -22.62
N PRO A 119 4.73 -12.13 -23.90
CA PRO A 119 3.33 -11.89 -24.29
C PRO A 119 2.37 -13.05 -23.97
N HIS A 120 2.91 -14.23 -23.65
CA HIS A 120 2.16 -15.44 -23.31
C HIS A 120 1.83 -15.54 -21.81
N TRP A 121 2.30 -14.62 -20.96
CA TRP A 121 1.98 -14.61 -19.54
C TRP A 121 0.60 -14.01 -19.29
N ASP A 122 -0.12 -14.59 -18.33
CA ASP A 122 -1.39 -14.07 -17.87
C ASP A 122 -1.20 -12.93 -16.86
N ASP A 123 -2.31 -12.26 -16.51
CA ASP A 123 -2.30 -11.12 -15.58
C ASP A 123 -1.71 -11.48 -14.21
N ASN A 124 -2.04 -12.65 -13.68
CA ASN A 124 -1.56 -13.11 -12.38
C ASN A 124 -0.05 -13.31 -12.39
N LYS A 125 0.48 -14.01 -13.40
CA LYS A 125 1.92 -14.22 -13.49
C LYS A 125 2.67 -12.91 -13.66
N LEU A 126 2.18 -12.00 -14.50
CA LEU A 126 2.77 -10.66 -14.66
C LEU A 126 2.81 -9.90 -13.33
N PHE A 127 1.69 -9.88 -12.60
CA PHE A 127 1.60 -9.20 -11.31
C PHE A 127 2.58 -9.77 -10.28
N HIS A 128 2.62 -11.09 -10.14
CA HIS A 128 3.48 -11.73 -9.15
C HIS A 128 4.97 -11.63 -9.48
N GLU A 129 5.35 -11.74 -10.75
CA GLU A 129 6.75 -11.55 -11.16
C GLU A 129 7.19 -10.09 -11.02
N ALA A 130 6.34 -9.12 -11.39
CA ALA A 130 6.62 -7.71 -11.12
C ALA A 130 6.74 -7.42 -9.62
N ARG A 131 5.86 -8.00 -8.80
CA ARG A 131 5.92 -7.89 -7.33
C ARG A 131 7.23 -8.41 -6.77
N LYS A 132 7.70 -9.59 -7.21
CA LYS A 132 8.98 -10.16 -6.75
C LYS A 132 10.17 -9.24 -7.03
N ILE A 133 10.23 -8.67 -8.23
CA ILE A 133 11.31 -7.77 -8.65
C ILE A 133 11.31 -6.50 -7.80
N VAL A 134 10.17 -5.82 -7.66
CA VAL A 134 10.07 -4.58 -6.88
C VAL A 134 10.39 -4.81 -5.39
N ILE A 135 10.01 -5.97 -4.84
CA ILE A 135 10.41 -6.35 -3.48
C ILE A 135 11.94 -6.46 -3.37
N ALA A 136 12.58 -7.11 -4.33
CA ALA A 136 14.03 -7.25 -4.33
C ALA A 136 14.74 -5.89 -4.46
N GLU A 137 14.23 -4.98 -5.31
CA GLU A 137 14.74 -3.61 -5.43
C GLU A 137 14.61 -2.86 -4.08
N HIS A 138 13.45 -2.93 -3.45
CA HIS A 138 13.21 -2.26 -2.16
C HIS A 138 14.11 -2.81 -1.04
N GLN A 139 14.30 -4.14 -1.00
CA GLN A 139 15.23 -4.78 -0.08
C GLN A 139 16.67 -4.36 -0.35
N HIS A 140 17.08 -4.33 -1.62
CA HIS A 140 18.43 -3.93 -1.99
C HIS A 140 18.74 -2.50 -1.54
N ILE A 141 17.88 -1.53 -1.87
CA ILE A 141 18.02 -0.14 -1.45
C ILE A 141 18.10 -0.05 0.08
N SER A 142 17.22 -0.74 0.79
CA SER A 142 17.15 -0.67 2.25
C SER A 142 18.42 -1.21 2.92
N TYR A 143 18.93 -2.36 2.48
CA TYR A 143 20.07 -3.02 3.13
C TYR A 143 21.43 -2.56 2.63
N TYR A 144 21.57 -2.24 1.35
CA TYR A 144 22.87 -1.94 0.74
C TYR A 144 23.12 -0.44 0.57
N GLU A 145 22.08 0.39 0.49
CA GLU A 145 22.23 1.84 0.33
C GLU A 145 21.90 2.58 1.61
N TRP A 146 20.76 2.27 2.24
CA TRP A 146 20.28 3.04 3.39
C TRP A 146 20.89 2.60 4.72
N LEU A 147 20.85 1.29 5.03
CA LEU A 147 21.29 0.76 6.32
C LEU A 147 22.77 1.09 6.66
N PRO A 148 23.74 1.03 5.72
CA PRO A 148 25.14 1.36 6.02
C PRO A 148 25.40 2.84 6.31
N ILE A 149 24.48 3.74 5.97
CA ILE A 149 24.57 5.16 6.30
C ILE A 149 23.98 5.41 7.69
N PHE A 150 22.97 4.60 8.06
CA PHE A 150 22.26 4.74 9.31
C PHE A 150 23.01 4.15 10.51
N LEU A 151 23.73 3.03 10.30
CA LEU A 151 24.57 2.37 11.29
C LEU A 151 26.04 2.78 11.16
#